data_AF-J0L340-F1
#
_entry.id   AF-J0L340-F1
#
_cell.length_a   1.000
_cell.length_b   1.000
_cell.length_c   1.000
_cell.angle_alpha   90.00
_cell.angle_beta   90.00
_cell.angle_gamma   90.00
#
_symmetry.space_group_name_H-M   'P 1'
#
loop_
_entity.id
_entity.type
_entity.pdbx_description
1 polymer ?
#
loop_
_entity_poly.entity_id
_entity_poly.type
_entity_poly.pdbx_seq_one_letter_code
_entity_poly.pdbx_strand_id
1 'polypeptide(L)'
;DTRVDENSRKEVTEYSINLGRCIFCGYCAEVCPELAIVHGSRYENVSEQRAHFVLKDDMLTPIDMLKSQKEFPGFGALSPNADELVKKTPLAY
;
A
#
# COMPACT_ATOMS: atom_id res chain seq x y z
N ASP A 1 10.72 -7.75 -9.88
CA ASP A 1 11.33 -6.86 -10.88
C ASP A 1 10.28 -5.85 -11.32
N THR A 2 10.64 -4.63 -11.72
CA THR A 2 9.66 -3.62 -12.15
C THR A 2 9.86 -3.28 -13.63
N ARG A 3 8.86 -3.58 -14.45
CA ARG A 3 8.82 -3.23 -15.87
C ARG A 3 8.09 -1.90 -16.05
N VAL A 4 8.38 -1.18 -17.13
CA VAL A 4 7.62 0.01 -17.54
C VAL A 4 6.73 -0.37 -18.72
N ASP A 5 5.42 -0.08 -18.62
CA ASP A 5 4.46 -0.32 -19.70
C ASP A 5 4.57 0.74 -20.82
N GLU A 6 3.86 0.55 -21.94
CA GLU A 6 3.85 1.49 -23.08
C GLU A 6 3.34 2.89 -22.70
N ASN A 7 2.59 2.99 -21.60
CA ASN A 7 2.03 4.23 -21.06
C ASN A 7 2.93 4.85 -19.98
N SER A 8 4.20 4.42 -19.88
CA SER A 8 5.17 4.89 -18.89
C SER A 8 4.77 4.63 -17.42
N ARG A 9 3.87 3.67 -17.17
CA ARG A 9 3.49 3.24 -15.82
C ARG A 9 4.36 2.09 -15.37
N LYS A 10 4.65 2.06 -14.07
CA LYS A 10 5.40 0.98 -13.44
C LYS A 10 4.49 -0.23 -13.27
N GLU A 11 4.87 -1.35 -13.89
CA GLU A 11 4.23 -2.65 -13.76
C GLU A 11 5.07 -3.52 -12.83
N VAL A 12 4.43 -4.04 -11.78
CA VAL A 12 5.07 -4.91 -10.81
C VAL A 12 4.86 -6.36 -11.24
N THR A 13 5.94 -7.09 -11.53
CA THR A 13 5.84 -8.50 -11.96
C THR A 13 5.50 -9.43 -10.81
N GLU A 14 6.03 -9.12 -9.62
CA GLU A 14 5.83 -9.92 -8.41
C GLU A 14 5.76 -8.97 -7.20
N TYR A 15 4.75 -9.17 -6.36
CA TYR A 15 4.56 -8.42 -5.12
C TYR A 15 4.15 -9.38 -4.01
N SER A 16 4.90 -9.40 -2.91
CA SER A 16 4.61 -10.23 -1.76
C SER A 16 4.92 -9.49 -0.47
N ILE A 17 4.08 -9.70 0.56
CA ILE A 17 4.26 -9.14 1.90
C ILE A 17 4.34 -10.29 2.88
N ASN A 18 5.36 -10.27 3.73
CA ASN A 18 5.46 -11.25 4.80
C ASN A 18 4.75 -10.72 6.07
N LEU A 19 3.47 -11.05 6.25
CA LEU A 19 2.70 -10.61 7.42
C LEU A 19 3.26 -11.12 8.74
N GLY A 20 3.94 -12.27 8.76
CA GLY A 20 4.61 -12.76 9.97
C GLY A 20 5.96 -12.08 10.28
N ARG A 21 6.36 -11.05 9.51
CA ARG A 21 7.45 -10.11 9.84
C ARG A 21 6.98 -8.66 9.88
N CYS A 22 5.85 -8.35 9.23
CA CYS A 22 5.23 -7.05 9.24
C CYS A 22 4.86 -6.66 10.68
N ILE A 23 5.23 -5.45 11.09
CA ILE A 23 4.84 -4.87 12.39
C ILE A 23 3.67 -3.90 12.28
N PHE A 24 3.04 -3.83 11.09
CA PHE A 24 1.89 -2.96 10.80
C PHE A 24 2.14 -1.47 11.08
N CYS A 25 3.35 -0.98 10.75
CA CYS A 25 3.73 0.41 11.01
C CYS A 25 3.15 1.44 10.03
N GLY A 26 2.64 1.01 8.86
CA GLY A 26 2.06 1.91 7.85
C GLY A 26 3.03 2.63 6.91
N TYR A 27 4.35 2.52 7.11
CA TYR A 27 5.33 3.20 6.24
C TYR A 27 5.25 2.81 4.76
N CYS A 28 4.82 1.58 4.46
CA CYS A 28 4.61 1.16 3.07
C CYS A 28 3.45 1.91 2.40
N ALA A 29 2.41 2.28 3.14
CA ALA A 29 1.31 3.09 2.63
C ALA A 29 1.73 4.54 2.46
N GLU A 30 2.45 5.10 3.44
CA GLU A 30 2.95 6.49 3.39
C GLU A 30 3.91 6.76 2.23
N VAL A 31 4.81 5.82 1.93
CA VAL A 31 5.80 5.99 0.86
C VAL A 31 5.22 5.77 -0.54
N CYS A 32 3.99 5.24 -0.65
CA CYS A 32 3.41 4.88 -1.95
C CYS A 32 2.83 6.12 -2.64
N PRO A 33 3.43 6.61 -3.74
CA PRO A 33 2.96 7.84 -4.40
C PRO A 33 1.65 7.64 -5.17
N GLU A 34 1.33 6.41 -5.57
CA GLU A 34 0.16 6.06 -6.38
C GLU A 34 -0.98 5.44 -5.56
N LEU A 35 -0.87 5.43 -4.22
CA LEU A 35 -1.84 4.80 -3.31
C LEU A 35 -2.16 3.33 -3.65
N ALA A 36 -1.19 2.60 -4.21
CA ALA A 36 -1.37 1.19 -4.59
C ALA A 36 -1.47 0.24 -3.37
N ILE A 37 -1.02 0.68 -2.20
CA ILE A 37 -1.14 -0.05 -0.94
C ILE A 37 -1.66 0.88 0.16
N VAL A 38 -2.64 0.40 0.92
CA VAL A 38 -3.25 1.13 2.04
C VAL A 38 -3.46 0.20 3.23
N HIS A 39 -3.49 0.74 4.45
CA HIS A 39 -3.96 -0.01 5.61
C HIS A 39 -5.48 0.01 5.67
N GLY A 40 -6.08 -1.17 5.55
CA GLY A 40 -7.49 -1.38 5.81
C GLY A 40 -7.79 -1.49 7.31
N SER A 41 -9.08 -1.51 7.64
CA SER A 41 -9.59 -1.71 9.00
C SER A 41 -9.68 -3.18 9.43
N ARG A 42 -9.35 -4.12 8.54
CA ARG A 42 -9.42 -5.56 8.82
C ARG A 42 -8.28 -5.98 9.74
N TYR A 43 -8.62 -6.47 10.94
CA TYR A 43 -7.65 -6.91 11.95
C TYR A 43 -7.73 -8.43 12.25
N GLU A 44 -8.74 -9.12 11.74
CA GLU A 44 -8.97 -10.55 11.98
C GLU A 44 -8.23 -11.40 10.92
N ASN A 45 -6.91 -11.48 11.03
CA ASN A 45 -6.03 -12.22 10.11
C ASN A 45 -5.22 -13.34 10.79
N VAL A 46 -5.74 -13.89 11.90
CA VAL A 46 -5.11 -15.01 12.60
C VAL A 46 -5.08 -16.26 11.73
N SER A 47 -3.96 -16.99 11.77
CA SER A 47 -3.78 -18.26 11.07
C SER A 47 -2.82 -19.15 11.85
N GLU A 48 -3.08 -20.45 11.86
CA GLU A 48 -2.25 -21.47 12.52
C GLU A 48 -0.95 -21.76 11.76
N GLN A 49 -0.96 -21.61 10.43
CA GLN A 49 0.22 -21.83 9.60
C GLN A 49 0.65 -20.55 8.91
N ARG A 50 1.97 -20.35 8.84
CA ARG A 50 2.57 -19.17 8.22
C ARG A 50 2.21 -19.01 6.74
N ALA A 51 2.07 -20.12 6.02
CA ALA A 51 1.68 -20.11 4.61
C ALA A 51 0.25 -19.59 4.37
N HIS A 52 -0.60 -19.59 5.39
CA HIS A 52 -2.01 -19.21 5.31
C HIS A 52 -2.30 -17.79 5.82
N PHE A 53 -1.27 -17.00 6.15
CA PHE A 53 -1.50 -15.66 6.70
C PHE A 53 -2.28 -14.73 5.76
N VAL A 54 -2.00 -14.79 4.45
CA VAL A 54 -2.74 -14.09 3.39
C VAL A 54 -2.09 -14.39 2.04
N LEU A 55 -2.90 -14.61 0.99
CA LEU A 55 -2.44 -14.68 -0.39
C LEU A 55 -2.58 -13.32 -1.08
N LYS A 56 -1.87 -13.12 -2.19
CA LYS A 56 -1.97 -11.89 -2.98
C LYS A 56 -3.41 -11.57 -3.35
N ASP A 57 -4.17 -12.58 -3.74
CA ASP A 57 -5.56 -12.40 -4.17
C ASP A 57 -6.49 -11.99 -3.02
N ASP A 58 -6.14 -12.31 -1.77
CA ASP A 58 -6.89 -11.87 -0.59
C ASP A 58 -6.65 -10.39 -0.24
N MET A 59 -5.51 -9.82 -0.68
CA MET A 59 -5.17 -8.41 -0.43
C MET A 59 -5.70 -7.48 -1.52
N LEU A 60 -5.92 -8.00 -2.73
CA LEU A 60 -6.34 -7.18 -3.85
C LEU A 60 -7.80 -6.76 -3.69
N THR A 61 -8.05 -5.46 -3.69
CA THR A 61 -9.41 -4.96 -3.82
C THR A 61 -9.89 -5.13 -5.26
N PRO A 62 -11.08 -5.71 -5.47
CA PRO A 62 -11.64 -5.82 -6.82
C PRO A 62 -11.83 -4.44 -7.44
N ILE A 63 -11.63 -4.35 -8.76
CA ILE A 63 -11.64 -3.09 -9.51
C ILE A 63 -12.95 -2.29 -9.31
N ASP A 64 -14.06 -2.99 -9.13
CA ASP A 64 -15.38 -2.39 -8.92
C ASP A 64 -15.48 -1.63 -7.58
N MET A 65 -14.74 -2.07 -6.56
CA MET A 65 -14.70 -1.45 -5.24
C MET A 65 -13.56 -0.43 -5.07
N LEU A 66 -12.66 -0.34 -6.05
CA LEU A 66 -11.50 0.57 -6.02
C LEU A 66 -11.93 2.05 -5.92
N LYS A 67 -13.08 2.42 -6.49
CA LYS A 67 -13.61 3.79 -6.52
C LYS A 67 -13.85 4.40 -5.14
N SER A 68 -13.93 3.59 -4.09
CA SER A 68 -14.21 4.02 -2.72
C SER A 68 -13.01 3.92 -1.77
N GLN A 69 -11.81 3.61 -2.26
CA GLN A 69 -10.62 3.61 -1.40
C GLN A 69 -10.36 5.02 -0.88
N LYS A 70 -10.49 5.18 0.44
CA LYS A 70 -10.07 6.38 1.18
C LYS A 70 -8.90 5.97 2.04
N GLU A 71 -7.88 6.82 2.13
CA GLU A 71 -6.83 6.65 3.12
C GLU A 71 -7.45 6.58 4.51
N PHE A 72 -7.01 5.61 5.31
CA PHE A 72 -7.41 5.50 6.70
C PHE A 72 -6.70 6.63 7.47
N PRO A 73 -7.42 7.64 8.02
CA PRO A 73 -6.81 8.80 8.66
C PRO A 73 -6.25 8.49 10.05
N GLY A 74 -5.99 7.22 10.36
CA GLY A 74 -5.57 6.75 11.67
C GLY A 74 -4.16 7.22 12.07
N PHE A 75 -3.63 6.60 13.11
CA PHE A 75 -2.31 6.93 13.63
C PHE A 75 -1.23 6.68 12.55
N GLY A 76 -0.55 7.75 12.11
CA GLY A 76 0.46 7.71 11.04
C GLY A 76 0.00 8.30 9.69
N ALA A 77 -1.29 8.61 9.50
CA ALA A 77 -1.74 9.28 8.29
C ALA A 77 -1.14 10.68 8.17
N LEU A 78 -0.79 11.08 6.93
CA LEU A 78 -0.34 12.43 6.62
C LEU A 78 -1.43 13.43 7.05
N SER A 79 -1.03 14.53 7.68
CA SER A 79 -1.99 15.58 8.01
C SER A 79 -2.63 16.11 6.72
N PRO A 80 -3.89 16.60 6.75
CA PRO A 80 -4.54 17.14 5.56
C PRO A 80 -3.76 18.26 4.85
N ASN A 81 -2.83 18.90 5.59
CA ASN A 81 -2.00 20.00 5.10
C ASN A 81 -0.53 19.58 4.94
N ALA A 82 -0.23 18.28 4.91
CA ALA A 82 1.15 17.80 4.88
C ALA A 82 1.89 18.23 3.60
N ASP A 83 1.19 18.38 2.47
CA ASP A 83 1.76 18.91 1.23
C ASP A 83 2.31 20.35 1.38
N GLU A 84 1.73 21.15 2.29
CA GLU A 84 2.21 22.51 2.59
C GLU A 84 3.41 22.50 3.54
N LEU A 85 3.50 21.47 4.39
CA LEU A 85 4.51 21.34 5.45
C LEU A 85 5.77 20.60 5.00
N VAL A 86 5.67 19.77 3.95
CA VAL A 86 6.78 18.97 3.44
C VAL A 86 7.39 19.63 2.22
N LYS A 87 8.69 19.95 2.31
CA LYS A 87 9.46 20.41 1.16
C LYS A 87 9.56 19.25 0.15
N LYS A 88 8.84 19.36 -0.98
CA LYS A 88 8.87 18.37 -2.06
C LYS A 88 10.32 18.07 -2.43
N THR A 89 10.69 16.79 -2.42
CA THR A 89 11.98 16.36 -2.95
C THR A 89 11.97 16.74 -4.43
N PRO A 90 12.90 17.58 -4.91
CA PRO A 90 12.98 17.85 -6.33
C PRO A 90 13.21 16.52 -7.02
N LEU A 91 12.23 16.09 -7.83
CA LEU A 91 12.39 14.93 -8.69
C LEU A 91 13.60 15.25 -9.57
N ALA A 92 14.72 14.59 -9.30
CA ALA A 92 15.92 14.73 -10.09
C ALA A 92 15.68 13.99 -11.42
N TYR A 93 15.05 14.69 -12.35
CA TYR A 93 15.10 14.40 -13.77
C TYR A 93 15.40 15.71 -14.51
#